data_AF-Q9JHF9-F1
#
_entry.id   AF-Q9JHF9-F1
#
_cell.length_a   1.000
_cell.length_b   1.000
_cell.length_c   1.000
_cell.angle_alpha   90.00
_cell.angle_beta   90.00
_cell.angle_gamma   90.00
#
_symmetry.space_group_name_H-M   'P 1'
#
loop_
_entity.id
_entity.type
_entity.pdbx_description
1 polymer ?
#
loop_
_entity_poly.entity_id
_entity_poly.type
_entity_poly.pdbx_seq_one_letter_code
_entity_poly.pdbx_strand_id
1 'polypeptide(L)'
;MLPFILFSTLLSPILTESEKQQWFCNSSDAIISYSYCDHLKFPISISSEPCIRLRGTNGFVHVEFIPRGNLKYLYFNLFISVNSIELPKRKEVLCHGHDDDYSFCRALKGETVNTSIPFSFEGILFPKGHYRCVAEAIAGDTEEKLFCLNFTIIHRRDVN
;
A
#
# COMPACT_ATOMS: atom_id res chain seq x y z
N MET A 1 -44.74 28.68 -31.64
CA MET A 1 -44.48 27.49 -30.80
C MET A 1 -43.05 27.03 -31.01
N LEU A 2 -42.07 27.60 -30.30
CA LEU A 2 -40.77 26.99 -30.01
C LEU A 2 -40.00 27.90 -29.05
N PRO A 3 -39.89 27.55 -27.76
CA PRO A 3 -38.61 27.76 -27.09
C PRO A 3 -38.35 26.68 -26.04
N PHE A 4 -37.64 25.60 -26.38
CA PHE A 4 -37.08 24.66 -25.40
C PHE A 4 -35.87 23.91 -25.99
N ILE A 5 -34.82 24.63 -26.38
CA ILE A 5 -33.53 23.98 -26.72
C ILE A 5 -32.37 24.84 -26.21
N LEU A 6 -32.29 25.10 -24.90
CA LEU A 6 -31.14 25.80 -24.31
C LEU A 6 -30.76 25.28 -22.91
N PHE A 7 -30.95 23.98 -22.62
CA PHE A 7 -30.57 23.43 -21.31
C PHE A 7 -29.74 22.14 -21.35
N SER A 8 -28.87 21.98 -22.37
CA SER A 8 -28.05 20.77 -22.53
C SER A 8 -26.55 20.97 -22.29
N THR A 9 -26.10 22.12 -21.79
CA THR A 9 -24.65 22.45 -21.65
C THR A 9 -24.10 22.38 -20.21
N LEU A 10 -24.84 21.84 -19.24
CA LEU A 10 -24.42 21.84 -17.82
C LEU A 10 -24.02 20.48 -17.23
N LEU A 11 -24.00 19.39 -18.01
CA LEU A 11 -23.39 18.14 -17.56
C LEU A 11 -21.95 18.04 -18.07
N SER A 12 -21.04 18.74 -17.40
CA SER A 12 -19.64 18.31 -17.39
C SER A 12 -19.62 16.90 -16.80
N PRO A 13 -19.10 15.88 -17.48
CA PRO A 13 -18.89 14.61 -16.82
C PRO A 13 -17.82 14.91 -15.78
N ILE A 14 -18.20 14.87 -14.51
CA ILE A 14 -17.24 14.77 -13.42
C ILE A 14 -16.60 13.40 -13.65
N LEU A 15 -15.58 13.34 -14.52
CA LEU A 15 -14.66 12.23 -14.57
C LEU A 15 -14.00 12.26 -13.19
N THR A 16 -14.58 11.51 -12.27
CA THR A 16 -13.88 11.10 -11.06
C THR A 16 -12.71 10.30 -11.58
N GLU A 17 -11.52 10.92 -11.59
CA GLU A 17 -10.29 10.29 -12.04
C GLU A 17 -10.15 8.98 -11.27
N SER A 18 -10.44 7.85 -11.93
CA SER A 18 -10.44 6.54 -11.30
C SER A 18 -9.08 6.35 -10.67
N GLU A 19 -9.07 6.11 -9.35
CA GLU A 19 -7.84 6.00 -8.57
C GLU A 19 -6.93 4.96 -9.23
N LYS A 20 -5.81 5.41 -9.80
CA LYS A 20 -4.96 4.58 -10.66
C LYS A 20 -4.35 3.46 -9.82
N GLN A 21 -4.86 2.26 -10.03
CA GLN A 21 -4.38 1.06 -9.36
C GLN A 21 -3.02 0.66 -9.93
N GLN A 22 -2.03 0.51 -9.05
CA GLN A 22 -0.69 0.03 -9.34
C GLN A 22 -0.63 -1.47 -9.06
N TRP A 23 0.06 -2.17 -9.96
CA TRP A 23 0.16 -3.61 -9.92
C TRP A 23 1.38 -4.01 -9.09
N PHE A 24 1.18 -4.86 -8.09
CA PHE A 24 2.27 -5.29 -7.20
C PHE A 24 2.84 -6.61 -7.70
N CYS A 25 2.06 -7.69 -7.67
CA CYS A 25 2.43 -8.99 -8.23
C CYS A 25 1.20 -9.92 -8.34
N ASN A 26 1.34 -11.05 -9.07
CA ASN A 26 0.37 -12.14 -9.11
C ASN A 26 1.09 -13.46 -8.85
N SER A 27 0.57 -14.23 -7.91
CA SER A 27 1.04 -15.56 -7.56
C SER A 27 0.00 -16.60 -8.02
N SER A 28 0.17 -17.86 -7.59
CA SER A 28 -0.80 -18.92 -7.91
C SER A 28 -2.16 -18.69 -7.23
N ASP A 29 -2.15 -18.19 -6.00
CA ASP A 29 -3.34 -18.04 -5.15
C ASP A 29 -3.72 -16.57 -4.89
N ALA A 30 -2.92 -15.57 -5.27
CA ALA A 30 -3.20 -14.19 -4.95
C ALA A 30 -2.90 -13.21 -6.09
N ILE A 31 -3.78 -12.22 -6.27
CA ILE A 31 -3.48 -10.99 -7.01
C ILE A 31 -3.29 -9.87 -5.99
N ILE A 32 -2.19 -9.15 -6.10
CA ILE A 32 -1.89 -8.02 -5.22
C ILE A 32 -1.72 -6.76 -6.06
N SER A 33 -2.33 -5.69 -5.58
CA SER A 33 -2.30 -4.37 -6.19
C SER A 33 -2.46 -3.31 -5.11
N TYR A 34 -2.18 -2.06 -5.41
CA TYR A 34 -2.34 -0.97 -4.47
C TYR A 34 -2.76 0.33 -5.16
N SER A 35 -3.37 1.23 -4.40
CA SER A 35 -3.62 2.61 -4.79
C SER A 35 -3.11 3.56 -3.71
N TYR A 36 -2.96 4.84 -4.04
CA TYR A 36 -2.63 5.86 -3.05
C TYR A 36 -3.91 6.33 -2.37
N CYS A 37 -3.95 6.27 -1.04
CA CYS A 37 -5.05 6.82 -0.22
C CYS A 37 -4.72 8.19 0.39
N ASP A 38 -3.58 8.78 0.01
CA ASP A 38 -3.23 10.14 0.38
C ASP A 38 -3.58 11.14 -0.73
N HIS A 39 -3.86 12.38 -0.36
CA HIS A 39 -4.12 13.46 -1.32
C HIS A 39 -2.87 13.76 -2.16
N LEU A 40 -1.68 13.63 -1.55
CA LEU A 40 -0.40 13.86 -2.18
C LEU A 40 0.24 12.53 -2.60
N LYS A 41 0.24 12.27 -3.91
CA LYS A 41 0.74 11.01 -4.50
C LYS A 41 2.21 11.16 -4.87
N PHE A 42 3.11 10.71 -3.99
CA PHE A 42 4.54 10.63 -4.30
C PHE A 42 4.88 9.27 -4.89
N PRO A 43 5.71 9.20 -5.95
CA PRO A 43 6.07 7.93 -6.58
C PRO A 43 6.75 6.99 -5.58
N ILE A 44 6.14 5.82 -5.41
CA ILE A 44 6.67 4.68 -4.67
C ILE A 44 6.60 3.47 -5.61
N SER A 45 7.72 2.76 -5.75
CA SER A 45 7.79 1.46 -6.42
C SER A 45 7.91 0.38 -5.36
N ILE A 46 7.01 -0.59 -5.40
CA ILE A 46 7.06 -1.76 -4.50
C ILE A 46 6.81 -3.03 -5.31
N SER A 47 7.68 -4.01 -5.12
CA SER A 47 7.52 -5.35 -5.69
C SER A 47 7.99 -6.41 -4.70
N SER A 48 7.69 -7.67 -4.98
CA SER A 48 8.21 -8.79 -4.20
C SER A 48 8.72 -9.90 -5.09
N GLU A 49 9.83 -10.52 -4.69
CA GLU A 49 10.39 -11.70 -5.33
C GLU A 49 10.62 -12.82 -4.31
N PRO A 50 9.92 -13.98 -4.44
CA PRO A 50 8.81 -14.25 -5.34
C PRO A 50 7.54 -13.45 -4.96
N CYS A 51 6.53 -13.48 -5.83
CA CYS A 51 5.21 -12.94 -5.46
C CYS A 51 4.61 -13.67 -4.26
N ILE A 52 4.04 -12.92 -3.33
CA ILE A 52 3.43 -13.43 -2.10
C ILE A 52 2.31 -14.43 -2.44
N ARG A 53 2.41 -15.63 -1.87
CA ARG A 53 1.34 -16.63 -1.81
C ARG A 53 0.69 -16.60 -0.43
N LEU A 54 -0.64 -16.64 -0.40
CA LEU A 54 -1.40 -16.60 0.86
C LEU A 54 -1.27 -17.89 1.67
N ARG A 55 -0.89 -19.00 1.02
CA ARG A 55 -0.48 -20.25 1.70
C ARG A 55 0.87 -20.17 2.41
N GLY A 56 1.63 -19.10 2.20
CA GLY A 56 2.94 -18.88 2.80
C GLY A 56 4.00 -18.67 1.74
N THR A 57 4.91 -17.74 2.01
CA THR A 57 5.99 -17.36 1.09
C THR A 57 7.12 -16.70 1.86
N ASN A 58 8.34 -17.04 1.46
CA ASN A 58 9.55 -16.35 1.89
C ASN A 58 10.15 -15.67 0.66
N GLY A 59 10.70 -14.49 0.84
CA GLY A 59 11.23 -13.70 -0.26
C GLY A 59 11.79 -12.36 0.16
N PHE A 60 11.89 -11.46 -0.81
CA PHE A 60 12.28 -10.08 -0.61
C PHE A 60 11.19 -9.14 -1.10
N VAL A 61 10.92 -8.09 -0.35
CA VAL A 61 10.17 -6.92 -0.83
C VAL A 61 11.19 -5.87 -1.25
N HIS A 62 11.09 -5.41 -2.49
CA HIS A 62 11.90 -4.32 -3.01
C HIS A 62 11.10 -3.03 -2.89
N VAL A 63 11.72 -2.00 -2.33
CA VAL A 63 11.09 -0.69 -2.15
C VAL A 63 12.03 0.37 -2.69
N GLU A 64 11.51 1.21 -3.59
CA GLU A 64 12.20 2.39 -4.09
C GLU A 64 11.33 3.64 -3.97
N PHE A 65 11.82 4.63 -3.23
CA PHE A 65 11.14 5.92 -3.04
C PHE A 65 12.03 7.02 -2.49
N ILE A 66 11.52 8.24 -2.49
CA ILE A 66 12.15 9.40 -1.86
C ILE A 66 11.23 9.88 -0.72
N PRO A 67 11.66 9.81 0.56
CA PRO A 67 10.82 10.13 1.71
C PRO A 67 10.67 11.65 1.89
N ARG A 68 9.52 12.05 2.43
CA ARG A 68 9.19 13.48 2.68
C ARG A 68 9.60 14.00 4.05
N GLY A 69 10.00 13.09 4.92
CA GLY A 69 10.51 13.32 6.26
C GLY A 69 11.62 12.33 6.53
N ASN A 70 12.28 12.48 7.68
CA ASN A 70 13.31 11.53 8.08
C ASN A 70 12.66 10.19 8.44
N LEU A 71 13.28 9.08 8.07
CA LEU A 71 12.76 7.73 8.35
C LEU A 71 13.04 7.24 9.78
N LYS A 72 13.69 8.06 10.61
CA LYS A 72 13.80 7.80 12.05
C LYS A 72 12.41 7.60 12.63
N TYR A 73 12.27 6.59 13.49
CA TYR A 73 10.99 6.26 14.13
C TYR A 73 9.86 5.87 13.16
N LEU A 74 10.19 5.41 11.94
CA LEU A 74 9.20 4.90 10.99
C LEU A 74 8.35 3.78 11.61
N TYR A 75 7.04 3.96 11.52
CA TYR A 75 6.05 2.93 11.83
C TYR A 75 4.89 2.97 10.83
N PHE A 76 4.17 1.87 10.76
CA PHE A 76 2.96 1.71 9.95
C PHE A 76 1.74 1.53 10.82
N ASN A 77 0.69 2.31 10.56
CA ASN A 77 -0.66 1.93 10.98
C ASN A 77 -1.29 1.08 9.88
N LEU A 78 -1.74 -0.13 10.25
CA LEU A 78 -2.39 -1.07 9.35
C LEU A 78 -3.87 -1.18 9.68
N PHE A 79 -4.71 -0.88 8.69
CA PHE A 79 -6.16 -1.07 8.74
C PHE A 79 -6.53 -2.17 7.75
N ILE A 80 -6.81 -3.35 8.28
CA ILE A 80 -7.06 -4.55 7.50
C ILE A 80 -8.57 -4.80 7.48
N SER A 81 -9.12 -5.05 6.29
CA SER A 81 -10.45 -5.62 6.15
C SER A 81 -10.45 -6.92 5.37
N VAL A 82 -11.26 -7.86 5.84
CA VAL A 82 -11.43 -9.20 5.26
C VAL A 82 -12.89 -9.36 4.89
N ASN A 83 -13.21 -9.43 3.60
CA ASN A 83 -14.59 -9.53 3.11
C ASN A 83 -15.51 -8.49 3.77
N SER A 84 -15.05 -7.24 3.81
CA SER A 84 -15.74 -6.09 4.43
C SER A 84 -15.86 -6.11 5.96
N ILE A 85 -15.22 -7.06 6.65
CA ILE A 85 -15.08 -7.04 8.12
C ILE A 85 -13.78 -6.33 8.47
N GLU A 86 -13.87 -5.23 9.22
CA GLU A 86 -12.70 -4.49 9.68
C GLU A 86 -12.05 -5.16 10.90
N LEU A 87 -10.73 -5.30 10.87
CA LEU A 87 -9.94 -5.78 11.99
C LEU A 87 -9.42 -4.60 12.82
N PRO A 88 -9.10 -4.81 14.11
CA PRO A 88 -8.48 -3.78 14.93
C PRO A 88 -7.21 -3.24 14.27
N LYS A 89 -7.04 -1.92 14.34
CA LYS A 89 -5.84 -1.22 13.90
C LYS A 89 -4.59 -1.86 14.51
N ARG A 90 -3.59 -2.16 13.69
CA ARG A 90 -2.26 -2.61 14.14
C ARG A 90 -1.24 -1.51 13.92
N LYS A 91 -0.29 -1.37 14.84
CA LYS A 91 0.87 -0.47 14.71
C LYS A 91 2.11 -1.34 14.63
N GLU A 92 2.80 -1.29 13.49
CA GLU A 92 4.05 -2.02 13.26
C GLU A 92 5.20 -1.02 13.19
N VAL A 93 6.14 -1.09 14.14
CA VAL A 93 7.29 -0.19 14.20
C VAL A 93 8.44 -0.84 13.43
N LEU A 94 9.01 -0.13 12.45
CA LEU A 94 10.16 -0.61 11.68
C LEU A 94 11.48 0.04 12.10
N CYS A 95 11.44 1.27 12.61
CA CYS A 95 12.60 1.97 13.10
C CYS A 95 12.34 2.45 14.53
N HIS A 96 13.23 2.12 15.45
CA HIS A 96 13.28 2.52 16.86
C HIS A 96 14.34 3.61 17.08
N GLY A 97 15.04 4.04 16.03
CA GLY A 97 16.12 5.03 16.09
C GLY A 97 16.88 5.12 14.77
N HIS A 98 18.08 5.72 14.79
CA HIS A 98 19.01 5.73 13.65
C HIS A 98 19.83 4.43 13.56
N ASP A 99 20.17 3.83 14.70
CA ASP A 99 20.94 2.59 14.78
C ASP A 99 20.02 1.40 14.97
N ASP A 100 19.11 1.21 14.00
CA ASP A 100 18.23 0.06 13.95
C ASP A 100 18.70 -0.96 12.89
N ASP A 101 18.06 -2.12 12.87
CA ASP A 101 18.37 -3.26 12.01
C ASP A 101 18.36 -2.91 10.52
N TYR A 102 17.47 -1.98 10.13
CA TYR A 102 17.35 -1.52 8.76
C TYR A 102 18.14 -0.24 8.49
N SER A 103 19.09 -0.31 7.55
CA SER A 103 19.91 0.83 7.14
C SER A 103 19.10 2.05 6.68
N PHE A 104 17.92 1.85 6.10
CA PHE A 104 17.04 2.94 5.65
C PHE A 104 16.48 3.78 6.80
N CYS A 105 16.54 3.32 8.05
CA CYS A 105 16.11 4.11 9.22
C CYS A 105 16.93 5.41 9.41
N ARG A 106 18.10 5.49 8.77
CA ARG A 106 18.97 6.68 8.76
C ARG A 106 18.64 7.65 7.63
N ALA A 107 17.79 7.26 6.68
CA ALA A 107 17.51 8.07 5.51
C ALA A 107 16.82 9.37 5.89
N LEU A 108 17.35 10.46 5.36
CA LEU A 108 16.84 11.81 5.55
C LEU A 108 15.81 12.15 4.48
N LYS A 109 15.01 13.19 4.76
CA LYS A 109 14.10 13.78 3.77
C LYS A 109 14.83 14.08 2.46
N GLY A 110 14.28 13.58 1.35
CA GLY A 110 14.82 13.83 0.01
C GLY A 110 15.91 12.85 -0.45
N GLU A 111 16.38 11.95 0.41
CA GLU A 111 17.35 10.91 0.01
C GLU A 111 16.66 9.75 -0.72
N THR A 112 17.32 9.16 -1.71
CA THR A 112 16.77 7.98 -2.39
C THR A 112 16.91 6.75 -1.49
N VAL A 113 15.78 6.14 -1.15
CA VAL A 113 15.71 4.84 -0.49
C VAL A 113 15.48 3.79 -1.57
N ASN A 114 16.46 2.93 -1.78
CA ASN A 114 16.35 1.73 -2.62
C ASN A 114 16.87 0.55 -1.81
N THR A 115 15.96 -0.31 -1.35
CA THR A 115 16.30 -1.40 -0.44
C THR A 115 15.51 -2.66 -0.74
N SER A 116 16.03 -3.79 -0.27
CA SER A 116 15.40 -5.09 -0.32
C SER A 116 15.25 -5.62 1.09
N ILE A 117 14.02 -5.89 1.51
CA ILE A 117 13.67 -6.29 2.86
C ILE A 117 13.27 -7.78 2.82
N PRO A 118 13.97 -8.67 3.53
CA PRO A 118 13.56 -10.06 3.60
C PRO A 118 12.22 -10.17 4.34
N PHE A 119 11.33 -11.03 3.86
CA PHE A 119 10.09 -11.35 4.54
C PHE A 119 9.87 -12.86 4.59
N SER A 120 9.18 -13.30 5.64
CA SER A 120 8.72 -14.66 5.83
C SER A 120 7.28 -14.61 6.30
N PHE A 121 6.40 -15.25 5.56
CA PHE A 121 4.99 -15.34 5.88
C PHE A 121 4.57 -16.81 5.93
N GLU A 122 4.16 -17.26 7.11
CA GLU A 122 3.47 -18.53 7.25
C GLU A 122 2.00 -18.30 6.95
N GLY A 123 1.48 -19.00 5.94
CA GLY A 123 0.09 -18.86 5.53
C GLY A 123 -0.84 -19.29 6.65
N ILE A 124 -1.62 -18.36 7.18
CA ILE A 124 -2.81 -18.67 7.95
C ILE A 124 -3.87 -19.15 6.94
N LEU A 125 -4.80 -20.02 7.33
CA LEU A 125 -5.95 -20.39 6.50
C LEU A 125 -6.83 -19.15 6.23
N PHE A 126 -6.48 -18.38 5.20
CA PHE A 126 -7.23 -17.22 4.77
C PHE A 126 -8.51 -17.67 4.06
N PRO A 127 -9.70 -17.19 4.47
CA PRO A 127 -10.91 -17.42 3.69
C PRO A 127 -10.74 -16.89 2.27
N LYS A 128 -11.55 -17.37 1.33
CA LYS A 128 -11.56 -16.76 0.01
C LYS A 128 -12.13 -15.35 0.09
N GLY A 129 -11.73 -14.54 -0.89
CA GLY A 129 -12.39 -13.29 -1.20
C GLY A 129 -11.44 -12.12 -1.28
N HIS A 130 -11.96 -10.97 -0.89
CA HIS A 130 -11.31 -9.68 -1.05
C HIS A 130 -10.76 -9.20 0.28
N TYR A 131 -9.48 -8.90 0.26
CA TYR A 131 -8.75 -8.35 1.38
C TYR A 131 -8.33 -6.94 1.01
N ARG A 132 -8.45 -6.04 1.99
CA ARG A 132 -7.94 -4.68 1.88
C ARG A 132 -6.99 -4.43 3.03
N CYS A 133 -5.85 -3.80 2.77
CA CYS A 133 -4.93 -3.36 3.80
C CYS A 133 -4.51 -1.93 3.49
N VAL A 134 -4.98 -0.99 4.30
CA VAL A 134 -4.50 0.39 4.26
C VAL A 134 -3.28 0.48 5.17
N ALA A 135 -2.14 0.83 4.58
CA ALA A 135 -0.88 1.04 5.26
C ALA A 135 -0.54 2.54 5.25
N GLU A 136 -0.60 3.16 6.43
CA GLU A 136 -0.18 4.55 6.63
C GLU A 136 1.23 4.58 7.22
N ALA A 137 2.19 5.13 6.48
CA ALA A 137 3.56 5.33 6.92
C ALA A 137 3.70 6.65 7.67
N ILE A 138 4.22 6.59 8.89
CA ILE A 138 4.45 7.76 9.75
C ILE A 138 5.88 7.69 10.28
N ALA A 139 6.60 8.81 10.27
CA ALA A 139 7.97 8.87 10.76
C ALA A 139 8.37 10.26 11.25
N GLY A 140 9.59 10.37 11.74
CA GLY A 140 10.17 11.61 12.26
C GLY A 140 9.77 11.89 13.70
N ASP A 141 10.46 12.84 14.32
CA ASP A 141 10.22 13.23 15.72
C ASP A 141 8.84 13.92 15.90
N THR A 142 8.27 14.47 14.82
CA THR A 142 6.94 15.11 14.78
C THR A 142 5.81 14.16 14.34
N GLU A 143 6.10 12.86 14.13
CA GLU A 143 5.15 11.86 13.62
C GLU A 143 4.38 12.32 12.36
N GLU A 144 5.12 12.72 11.33
CA GLU A 144 4.54 13.15 10.06
C GLU A 144 4.15 11.97 9.17
N LYS A 145 2.94 12.04 8.59
CA LYS A 145 2.49 11.09 7.57
C LYS A 145 3.33 11.23 6.31
N LEU A 146 4.09 10.18 6.00
CA LEU A 146 4.92 10.12 4.80
C LEU A 146 4.08 9.84 3.56
N PHE A 147 3.30 8.76 3.60
CA PHE A 147 2.43 8.28 2.53
C PHE A 147 1.32 7.35 3.05
N CYS A 148 0.33 7.07 2.21
CA CYS A 148 -0.73 6.10 2.48
C CYS A 148 -0.95 5.23 1.24
N LEU A 149 -0.89 3.91 1.41
CA LEU A 149 -1.17 2.94 0.36
C LEU A 149 -2.35 2.05 0.76
N ASN A 150 -3.27 1.84 -0.16
CA ASN A 150 -4.41 0.96 -0.03
C ASN A 150 -4.18 -0.29 -0.88
N PHE A 151 -3.71 -1.36 -0.26
CA PHE A 151 -3.50 -2.65 -0.90
C PHE A 151 -4.81 -3.39 -1.05
N THR A 152 -5.04 -3.91 -2.25
CA THR A 152 -6.12 -4.85 -2.56
C THR A 152 -5.50 -6.20 -2.89
N ILE A 153 -5.90 -7.21 -2.13
CA ILE A 153 -5.44 -8.60 -2.30
C ILE A 153 -6.66 -9.46 -2.62
N ILE A 154 -6.61 -10.17 -3.75
CA ILE A 154 -7.67 -11.07 -4.19
C ILE A 154 -7.17 -12.49 -4.03
N HIS A 155 -7.72 -13.23 -3.06
CA HIS A 155 -7.41 -14.64 -2.84
C HIS A 155 -8.19 -15.51 -3.84
N ARG A 156 -7.49 -15.96 -4.88
CA ARG A 156 -7.99 -17.00 -5.80
C ARG A 156 -7.76 -18.35 -5.13
N ARG A 157 -8.76 -19.23 -5.14
CA ARG A 157 -8.47 -20.63 -4.77
C ARG A 157 -7.52 -21.17 -5.83
N ASP A 158 -6.46 -21.88 -5.41
CA ASP A 158 -5.86 -22.84 -6.32
C ASP A 158 -6.94 -23.81 -6.79
N VAL A 159 -6.94 -24.03 -8.11
CA VAL A 159 -7.55 -25.18 -8.75
C VAL A 159 -6.73 -26.38 -8.29
N ASN A 160 -7.15 -27.03 -7.19
CA ASN A 160 -6.82 -28.42 -6.95
C ASN A 160 -8.05 -29.25 -7.34
#